data_AF-A0A7G2M5S0-F1
#
_entry.id   AF-A0A7G2M5S0-F1
#
_cell.length_a   1.000
_cell.length_b   1.000
_cell.length_c   1.000
_cell.angle_alpha   90.00
_cell.angle_beta   90.00
_cell.angle_gamma   90.00
#
_symmetry.space_group_name_H-M   'P 1'
#
loop_
_entity.id
_entity.type
_entity.pdbx_description
1 polymer ?
#
loop_
_entity_poly.entity_id
_entity_poly.type
_entity_poly.pdbx_seq_one_letter_code
_entity_poly.pdbx_strand_id
1 'polypeptide(L)'
;MKKLPYLLIFGFLLGLQSCVQDEEDIFNKPAAERLSEALQAYQKILTAPENGWVMEYYPKGDCSYGGYTVLLSFTEEDVTVASEISSRSAKSLYSLKEDMGPVLSFDTYNEIFHFFSDPAIPGLPGLGYEGDYEFIFMGQENNELILKGKKTGNTFRMHPLSKNQSWEQTLNDLKSIIRTITPPDYYGYGLTVENTEIFLTQTGRALTTEPNGRNFEIDYIEGKDTLTINAPFIYTTSGIKLYQPIQIGGKTLQYFDWSEIERTLVCSDNDVNARITFDPMPLNKRFCYTKEEWYFHTGIMSSPFREKWKEAGELVQSGQGLRIYQAYLSYNAELEAQILNVVLTDGYNLYECLLLIYCRPVKWTDDQLEIEFTGKVDDNGNAFYNSGGEAILQMLNGKYTITCDNPSKPAVIMFKSTDKQDVWFQLSLEKVYNL
;
A
#
# COMPACT_ATOMS: atom_id res chain seq x y z
N MET A 1 28.61 6.81 -76.27
CA MET A 1 28.46 8.11 -75.57
C MET A 1 27.23 8.83 -76.12
N LYS A 2 26.50 9.58 -75.28
CA LYS A 2 25.27 10.37 -75.54
C LYS A 2 23.91 9.66 -75.43
N LYS A 3 23.58 9.04 -74.28
CA LYS A 3 22.16 8.86 -73.85
C LYS A 3 21.93 9.14 -72.36
N LEU A 4 22.89 9.74 -71.67
CA LEU A 4 22.79 10.04 -70.22
C LEU A 4 21.97 11.30 -69.85
N PRO A 5 21.77 12.34 -70.69
CA PRO A 5 21.03 13.52 -70.25
C PRO A 5 19.50 13.36 -70.30
N TYR A 6 18.97 12.36 -71.02
CA TYR A 6 17.51 12.16 -71.14
C TYR A 6 16.91 11.31 -70.01
N LEU A 7 17.71 10.47 -69.36
CA LEU A 7 17.24 9.63 -68.25
C LEU A 7 17.09 10.43 -66.93
N LEU A 8 17.89 11.48 -66.74
CA LEU A 8 17.84 12.37 -65.58
C LEU A 8 16.66 13.37 -65.64
N ILE A 9 16.26 13.80 -66.84
CA ILE A 9 15.12 14.70 -67.03
C ILE A 9 13.77 13.95 -66.86
N PHE A 10 13.72 12.66 -67.22
CA PHE A 10 12.51 11.86 -67.06
C PHE A 10 12.27 11.43 -65.58
N GLY A 11 13.34 11.25 -64.80
CA GLY A 11 13.23 10.96 -63.36
C GLY A 11 12.78 12.14 -62.50
N PHE A 12 13.10 13.39 -62.90
CA PHE A 12 12.71 14.59 -62.15
C PHE A 12 11.22 14.95 -62.32
N LEU A 13 10.59 14.53 -63.42
CA LEU A 13 9.16 14.77 -63.67
C LEU A 13 8.24 13.75 -62.96
N LEU A 14 8.76 12.60 -62.53
CA LEU A 14 8.00 11.57 -61.80
C LEU A 14 8.01 11.77 -60.27
N GLY A 15 8.81 12.70 -59.75
CA GLY A 15 8.87 13.04 -58.32
C GLY A 15 7.88 14.13 -57.87
N LEU A 16 7.18 14.78 -58.81
CA LEU A 16 6.22 15.85 -58.51
C LEU A 16 4.78 15.35 -58.33
N GLN A 17 4.54 14.05 -58.43
CA GLN A 17 3.33 13.43 -57.87
C GLN A 17 3.62 12.93 -56.46
N SER A 18 4.09 13.84 -55.58
CA SER A 18 3.71 13.74 -54.17
C SER A 18 2.18 13.76 -54.20
N CYS A 19 1.58 12.61 -53.95
CA CYS A 19 0.18 12.48 -53.71
C CYS A 19 -0.15 13.51 -52.62
N VAL A 20 -0.78 14.62 -53.01
CA VAL A 20 -1.62 15.38 -52.10
C VAL A 20 -2.75 14.40 -51.80
N GLN A 21 -2.53 13.55 -50.80
CA GLN A 21 -3.67 13.06 -50.05
C GLN A 21 -4.16 14.30 -49.34
N ASP A 22 -5.22 14.90 -49.88
CA ASP A 22 -6.15 15.67 -49.07
C ASP A 22 -6.65 14.65 -48.02
N GLU A 23 -5.88 14.48 -46.94
CA GLU A 23 -6.45 13.98 -45.70
C GLU A 23 -7.49 15.03 -45.34
N GLU A 24 -8.76 14.69 -45.55
CA GLU A 24 -9.86 15.46 -44.99
C GLU A 24 -9.51 15.68 -43.52
N ASP A 25 -9.30 16.94 -43.17
CA ASP A 25 -8.93 17.31 -41.81
C ASP A 25 -10.03 16.74 -40.89
N ILE A 26 -9.69 15.72 -40.10
CA ILE A 26 -10.65 14.99 -39.25
C ILE A 26 -11.36 15.98 -38.31
N PHE A 27 -10.74 17.15 -38.10
CA PHE A 27 -11.24 18.23 -37.28
C PHE A 27 -11.41 19.52 -38.09
N ASN A 28 -12.57 20.14 -37.95
CA ASN A 28 -12.89 21.42 -38.61
C ASN A 28 -12.10 22.64 -38.08
N LYS A 29 -11.18 22.45 -37.13
CA LYS A 29 -10.39 23.51 -36.47
C LYS A 29 -8.94 23.08 -36.20
N PRO A 30 -7.98 24.01 -36.28
CA PRO A 30 -6.58 23.75 -35.89
C PRO A 30 -6.47 23.21 -34.46
N ALA A 31 -5.47 22.35 -34.22
CA ALA A 31 -5.26 21.72 -32.91
C ALA A 31 -5.09 22.74 -31.77
N ALA A 32 -4.36 23.84 -32.00
CA ALA A 32 -4.15 24.90 -31.01
C ALA A 32 -5.45 25.62 -30.62
N GLU A 33 -6.33 25.89 -31.60
CA GLU A 33 -7.62 26.56 -31.34
C GLU A 33 -8.55 25.64 -30.54
N ARG A 34 -8.60 24.35 -30.86
CA ARG A 34 -9.35 23.34 -30.09
C ARG A 34 -8.84 23.22 -28.64
N LEU A 35 -7.53 23.29 -28.45
CA LEU A 35 -6.93 23.18 -27.13
C LEU A 35 -7.22 24.42 -26.28
N SER A 36 -7.09 25.63 -26.84
CA SER A 36 -7.47 26.86 -26.14
C SER A 36 -8.95 26.87 -25.74
N GLU A 37 -9.85 26.41 -26.63
CA GLU A 37 -11.28 26.26 -26.32
C GLU A 37 -11.51 25.25 -25.17
N ALA A 38 -10.78 24.14 -25.17
CA ALA A 38 -10.84 23.15 -24.11
C ALA A 38 -10.38 23.72 -22.75
N LEU A 39 -9.27 24.47 -22.71
CA LEU A 39 -8.81 25.10 -21.47
C LEU A 39 -9.84 26.09 -20.91
N GLN A 40 -10.45 26.91 -21.76
CA GLN A 40 -11.52 27.83 -21.33
C GLN A 40 -12.76 27.09 -20.83
N ALA A 41 -13.10 25.95 -21.45
CA ALA A 41 -14.19 25.11 -20.99
C ALA A 41 -13.89 24.51 -19.61
N TYR A 42 -12.70 23.95 -19.42
CA TYR A 42 -12.29 23.38 -18.13
C TYR A 42 -12.18 24.43 -17.03
N GLN A 43 -11.74 25.66 -17.33
CA GLN A 43 -11.77 26.77 -16.39
C GLN A 43 -13.18 27.01 -15.82
N LYS A 44 -14.18 27.03 -16.70
CA LYS A 44 -15.60 27.18 -16.30
C LYS A 44 -16.09 25.98 -15.51
N ILE A 45 -15.71 24.76 -15.90
CA ILE A 45 -16.11 23.54 -15.18
C ILE A 45 -15.52 23.55 -13.77
N LEU A 46 -14.22 23.77 -13.61
CA LEU A 46 -13.54 23.75 -12.31
C LEU A 46 -14.14 24.74 -11.31
N THR A 47 -14.55 25.91 -11.78
CA THR A 47 -15.10 27.00 -10.95
C THR A 47 -16.61 26.94 -10.75
N ALA A 48 -17.33 26.02 -11.43
CA ALA A 48 -18.78 25.96 -11.37
C ALA A 48 -19.37 25.40 -10.06
N PRO A 49 -18.80 24.36 -9.42
CA PRO A 49 -19.34 23.83 -8.17
C PRO A 49 -19.13 24.79 -6.98
N GLU A 50 -20.25 25.19 -6.37
CA GLU A 50 -20.28 26.15 -5.25
C GLU A 50 -19.50 25.67 -4.02
N ASN A 51 -19.57 24.37 -3.70
CA ASN A 51 -18.83 23.76 -2.59
C ASN A 51 -17.54 23.06 -3.06
N GLY A 52 -17.11 23.32 -4.29
CA GLY A 52 -15.92 22.72 -4.89
C GLY A 52 -16.08 21.25 -5.27
N TRP A 53 -14.96 20.55 -5.27
CA TRP A 53 -14.78 19.18 -5.76
C TRP A 53 -14.23 18.27 -4.68
N VAL A 54 -14.56 17.00 -4.80
CA VAL A 54 -13.92 15.89 -4.10
C VAL A 54 -13.08 15.13 -5.12
N MET A 55 -11.78 15.06 -4.90
CA MET A 55 -10.82 14.33 -5.71
C MET A 55 -10.42 13.03 -5.00
N GLU A 56 -10.53 11.91 -5.71
CA GLU A 56 -9.98 10.63 -5.31
C GLU A 56 -8.50 10.59 -5.71
N TYR A 57 -7.60 10.81 -4.74
CA TYR A 57 -6.17 10.97 -4.97
C TYR A 57 -5.37 9.69 -4.67
N TYR A 58 -4.63 9.16 -5.64
CA TYR A 58 -3.82 7.94 -5.50
C TYR A 58 -2.34 8.20 -5.82
N PRO A 59 -1.47 8.31 -4.81
CA PRO A 59 -0.03 8.46 -5.04
C PRO A 59 0.61 7.15 -5.50
N LYS A 60 1.73 7.26 -6.23
CA LYS A 60 2.52 6.17 -6.81
C LYS A 60 1.81 5.37 -7.90
N GLY A 61 2.53 5.02 -8.98
CA GLY A 61 1.95 4.42 -10.20
C GLY A 61 1.30 3.04 -10.03
N ASP A 62 1.53 2.35 -8.91
CA ASP A 62 0.88 1.08 -8.56
C ASP A 62 -0.25 1.25 -7.51
N CYS A 63 -0.53 2.49 -7.11
CA CYS A 63 -1.48 2.85 -6.06
C CYS A 63 -1.20 2.15 -4.71
N SER A 64 0.05 1.76 -4.40
CA SER A 64 0.34 0.93 -3.21
C SER A 64 0.04 1.59 -1.86
N TYR A 65 -0.14 2.92 -1.84
CA TYR A 65 -0.55 3.68 -0.64
C TYR A 65 -2.07 3.82 -0.50
N GLY A 66 -2.84 3.31 -1.46
CA GLY A 66 -4.28 3.51 -1.63
C GLY A 66 -4.67 4.96 -1.87
N GLY A 67 -5.97 5.24 -1.76
CA GLY A 67 -6.55 6.53 -2.11
C GLY A 67 -6.79 7.43 -0.92
N TYR A 68 -6.68 8.74 -1.13
CA TYR A 68 -6.95 9.79 -0.16
C TYR A 68 -7.90 10.83 -0.75
N THR A 69 -8.82 11.33 0.06
CA THR A 69 -9.76 12.37 -0.33
C THR A 69 -9.09 13.74 -0.26
N VAL A 70 -9.11 14.46 -1.37
CA VAL A 70 -8.68 15.86 -1.46
C VAL A 70 -9.86 16.72 -1.88
N LEU A 71 -10.15 17.77 -1.11
CA LEU A 71 -11.19 18.75 -1.38
C LEU A 71 -10.58 19.98 -2.06
N LEU A 72 -11.18 20.43 -3.16
CA LEU A 72 -10.64 21.48 -4.01
C LEU A 72 -11.71 22.52 -4.33
N SER A 73 -11.44 23.80 -4.07
CA SER A 73 -12.30 24.90 -4.52
C SER A 73 -11.50 25.86 -5.37
N PHE A 74 -11.86 25.98 -6.65
CA PHE A 74 -11.17 26.81 -7.62
C PHE A 74 -11.83 28.19 -7.71
N THR A 75 -10.99 29.23 -7.76
CA THR A 75 -11.32 30.56 -8.26
C THR A 75 -10.68 30.75 -9.63
N GLU A 76 -10.72 31.95 -10.21
CA GLU A 76 -10.02 32.22 -11.48
C GLU A 76 -8.50 32.11 -11.38
N GLU A 77 -7.91 32.39 -10.20
CA GLU A 77 -6.46 32.48 -10.03
C GLU A 77 -5.88 31.42 -9.08
N ASP A 78 -6.67 31.01 -8.07
CA ASP A 78 -6.20 30.15 -7.00
C ASP A 78 -7.12 28.96 -6.74
N VAL A 79 -6.58 27.96 -6.06
CA VAL A 79 -7.31 26.81 -5.56
C VAL A 79 -7.07 26.70 -4.06
N THR A 80 -8.15 26.57 -3.31
CA THR A 80 -8.09 26.21 -1.90
C THR A 80 -8.17 24.68 -1.79
N VAL A 81 -7.27 24.10 -1.00
CA VAL A 81 -7.12 22.65 -0.82
C VAL A 81 -7.37 22.28 0.64
N ALA A 82 -8.12 21.22 0.88
CA ALA A 82 -8.17 20.51 2.16
C ALA A 82 -8.10 19.00 1.90
N SER A 83 -7.79 18.20 2.91
CA SER A 83 -7.73 16.74 2.77
C SER A 83 -7.85 16.08 4.12
N GLU A 84 -8.23 14.81 4.15
CA GLU A 84 -8.27 14.00 5.36
C GLU A 84 -6.91 13.88 6.09
N ILE A 85 -5.80 14.15 5.40
CA ILE A 85 -4.45 14.15 5.99
C ILE A 85 -4.17 15.39 6.87
N SER A 86 -5.01 16.42 6.82
CA SER A 86 -4.81 17.70 7.52
C SER A 86 -6.10 18.19 8.18
N SER A 87 -5.97 18.97 9.25
CA SER A 87 -7.09 19.67 9.90
C SER A 87 -7.32 21.08 9.38
N ARG A 88 -6.48 21.55 8.45
CA ARG A 88 -6.51 22.92 7.89
C ARG A 88 -6.70 22.88 6.39
N SER A 89 -6.99 24.03 5.81
CA SER A 89 -6.93 24.26 4.36
C SER A 89 -5.74 25.17 4.01
N ALA A 90 -5.27 25.06 2.78
CA ALA A 90 -4.17 25.84 2.24
C ALA A 90 -4.46 26.26 0.80
N LYS A 91 -3.97 27.42 0.37
CA LYS A 91 -4.12 27.89 -1.01
C LYS A 91 -2.94 27.48 -1.88
N SER A 92 -3.19 27.36 -3.18
CA SER A 92 -2.18 27.24 -4.23
C SER A 92 -2.62 28.09 -5.42
N LEU A 93 -1.69 28.69 -6.15
CA LEU A 93 -1.94 29.05 -7.53
C LEU A 93 -2.04 27.77 -8.37
N TYR A 94 -2.81 27.84 -9.44
CA TYR A 94 -2.89 26.77 -10.44
C TYR A 94 -2.89 27.38 -11.84
N SER A 95 -2.58 26.55 -12.83
CA SER A 95 -2.74 26.93 -14.24
C SER A 95 -3.29 25.79 -15.07
N LEU A 96 -3.93 26.18 -16.16
CA LEU A 96 -4.35 25.32 -17.24
C LEU A 96 -3.36 25.48 -18.40
N LYS A 97 -2.58 24.44 -18.68
CA LYS A 97 -1.46 24.47 -19.64
C LYS A 97 -1.79 23.67 -20.90
N GLU A 98 -1.22 24.11 -22.00
CA GLU A 98 -1.15 23.36 -23.26
C GLU A 98 0.09 22.44 -23.23
N ASP A 99 -0.13 21.13 -23.27
CA ASP A 99 0.95 20.12 -23.31
C ASP A 99 0.47 18.91 -24.14
N MET A 100 0.76 17.66 -23.73
CA MET A 100 0.15 16.42 -24.25
C MET A 100 -1.35 16.31 -23.91
N GLY A 101 -2.13 17.33 -24.29
CA GLY A 101 -3.51 17.57 -23.89
C GLY A 101 -3.66 18.78 -22.95
N PRO A 102 -4.90 19.12 -22.56
CA PRO A 102 -5.16 20.12 -21.54
C PRO A 102 -4.69 19.61 -20.18
N VAL A 103 -3.84 20.38 -19.49
CA VAL A 103 -3.23 19.99 -18.21
C VAL A 103 -3.63 20.95 -17.09
N LEU A 104 -4.07 20.41 -15.96
CA LEU A 104 -4.18 21.10 -14.67
C LEU A 104 -2.87 20.97 -13.89
N SER A 105 -2.28 22.09 -13.49
CA SER A 105 -1.03 22.13 -12.72
C SER A 105 -1.20 22.95 -11.44
N PHE A 106 -0.73 22.44 -10.31
CA PHE A 106 -0.65 23.17 -9.05
C PHE A 106 0.74 23.81 -8.94
N ASP A 107 0.84 25.13 -9.15
CA ASP A 107 2.12 25.78 -9.48
C ASP A 107 2.88 26.33 -8.26
N THR A 108 2.23 26.50 -7.12
CA THR A 108 2.88 26.98 -5.89
C THR A 108 2.81 25.95 -4.79
N TYR A 109 3.82 25.91 -3.93
CA TYR A 109 3.82 25.00 -2.80
C TYR A 109 2.56 25.14 -1.94
N ASN A 110 2.00 24.00 -1.58
CA ASN A 110 0.80 23.81 -0.78
C ASN A 110 1.04 22.58 0.08
N GLU A 111 1.14 22.75 1.39
CA GLU A 111 1.56 21.71 2.33
C GLU A 111 0.61 20.52 2.42
N ILE A 112 -0.63 20.66 1.94
CA ILE A 112 -1.63 19.58 1.94
C ILE A 112 -1.52 18.79 0.64
N PHE A 113 -1.52 19.48 -0.51
CA PHE A 113 -1.47 18.82 -1.81
C PHE A 113 -0.08 18.24 -2.10
N HIS A 114 0.96 19.01 -1.85
CA HIS A 114 2.34 18.60 -2.11
C HIS A 114 2.90 17.62 -1.09
N PHE A 115 2.18 17.33 0.02
CA PHE A 115 2.53 16.27 0.95
C PHE A 115 2.80 14.94 0.23
N PHE A 116 1.99 14.62 -0.79
CA PHE A 116 2.12 13.39 -1.57
C PHE A 116 3.31 13.39 -2.53
N SER A 117 3.98 14.53 -2.74
CA SER A 117 5.08 14.70 -3.69
C SER A 117 6.35 15.28 -3.05
N ASP A 118 6.34 15.55 -1.74
CA ASP A 118 7.40 16.29 -1.04
C ASP A 118 8.70 15.46 -1.02
N PRO A 119 9.79 15.93 -1.62
CA PRO A 119 11.05 15.18 -1.64
C PRO A 119 11.72 15.05 -0.26
N ALA A 120 11.28 15.82 0.74
CA ALA A 120 11.85 15.85 2.09
C ALA A 120 11.18 14.85 3.07
N ILE A 121 10.45 13.85 2.57
CA ILE A 121 9.87 12.80 3.42
C ILE A 121 10.97 11.90 4.01
N PRO A 122 11.10 11.78 5.35
CA PRO A 122 12.04 10.87 5.98
C PRO A 122 11.84 9.43 5.49
N GLY A 123 12.94 8.75 5.15
CA GLY A 123 12.92 7.38 4.62
C GLY A 123 12.59 7.25 3.12
N LEU A 124 12.19 8.34 2.44
CA LEU A 124 11.92 8.37 0.99
C LEU A 124 12.63 9.55 0.29
N PRO A 125 13.97 9.70 0.44
CA PRO A 125 14.68 10.89 -0.02
C PRO A 125 14.53 11.07 -1.54
N GLY A 126 13.96 12.21 -1.94
CA GLY A 126 13.80 12.61 -3.35
C GLY A 126 12.65 11.93 -4.10
N LEU A 127 11.93 10.97 -3.49
CA LEU A 127 10.81 10.28 -4.13
C LEU A 127 9.46 10.92 -3.77
N GLY A 128 9.29 11.29 -2.50
CA GLY A 128 8.12 11.96 -1.93
C GLY A 128 6.80 11.31 -2.32
N TYR A 129 6.43 10.18 -1.67
CA TYR A 129 5.30 9.26 -1.95
C TYR A 129 4.92 8.98 -3.42
N GLU A 130 5.71 9.49 -4.37
CA GLU A 130 5.51 9.47 -5.81
C GLU A 130 4.19 10.07 -6.30
N GLY A 131 3.61 11.02 -5.58
CA GLY A 131 2.38 11.72 -5.98
C GLY A 131 2.56 12.69 -7.15
N ASP A 132 1.45 12.95 -7.84
CA ASP A 132 1.33 13.94 -8.92
C ASP A 132 0.91 15.32 -8.41
N TYR A 133 1.40 16.35 -9.10
CA TYR A 133 0.88 17.72 -9.00
C TYR A 133 0.48 18.31 -10.37
N GLU A 134 0.59 17.52 -11.43
CA GLU A 134 0.10 17.86 -12.77
C GLU A 134 -0.76 16.71 -13.33
N PHE A 135 -1.91 17.08 -13.91
CA PHE A 135 -2.93 16.14 -14.35
C PHE A 135 -3.43 16.48 -15.75
N ILE A 136 -3.50 15.48 -16.62
CA ILE A 136 -4.09 15.61 -17.96
C ILE A 136 -5.60 15.39 -17.85
N PHE A 137 -6.43 16.30 -18.39
CA PHE A 137 -7.86 16.06 -18.49
C PHE A 137 -8.14 14.99 -19.56
N MET A 138 -8.79 13.91 -19.16
CA MET A 138 -9.18 12.80 -20.05
C MET A 138 -10.61 12.95 -20.55
N GLY A 139 -11.46 13.68 -19.82
CA GLY A 139 -12.85 13.96 -20.19
C GLY A 139 -13.76 14.05 -18.97
N GLN A 140 -15.06 13.85 -19.22
CA GLN A 140 -16.09 13.83 -18.18
C GLN A 140 -16.99 12.60 -18.38
N GLU A 141 -17.32 11.90 -17.29
CA GLU A 141 -18.20 10.73 -17.28
C GLU A 141 -19.09 10.80 -16.04
N ASN A 142 -20.40 10.57 -16.17
CA ASN A 142 -21.35 10.56 -15.03
C ASN A 142 -21.23 11.77 -14.08
N ASN A 143 -21.00 12.97 -14.64
CA ASN A 143 -20.78 14.21 -13.90
C ASN A 143 -19.46 14.29 -13.09
N GLU A 144 -18.52 13.37 -13.34
CA GLU A 144 -17.17 13.37 -12.80
C GLU A 144 -16.17 13.82 -13.85
N LEU A 145 -15.19 14.63 -13.46
CA LEU A 145 -13.99 14.89 -14.25
C LEU A 145 -13.04 13.70 -14.10
N ILE A 146 -12.58 13.18 -15.24
CA ILE A 146 -11.59 12.11 -15.30
C ILE A 146 -10.25 12.72 -15.66
N LEU A 147 -9.27 12.51 -14.78
CA LEU A 147 -7.92 13.04 -14.89
C LEU A 147 -6.90 11.90 -14.93
N LYS A 148 -5.73 12.16 -15.53
CA LYS A 148 -4.59 11.25 -15.51
C LYS A 148 -3.35 11.95 -14.94
N GLY A 149 -2.72 11.36 -13.92
CA GLY A 149 -1.46 11.87 -13.37
C GLY A 149 -0.33 11.81 -14.39
N LYS A 150 0.44 12.89 -14.56
CA LYS A 150 1.57 12.93 -15.51
C LYS A 150 2.74 12.05 -15.07
N LYS A 151 3.01 11.96 -13.76
CA LYS A 151 4.09 11.17 -13.18
C LYS A 151 3.66 9.72 -12.97
N THR A 152 2.51 9.49 -12.34
CA THR A 152 2.09 8.12 -11.99
C THR A 152 1.39 7.40 -13.14
N GLY A 153 0.72 8.13 -14.02
CA GLY A 153 -0.19 7.56 -15.02
C GLY A 153 -1.53 7.08 -14.45
N ASN A 154 -1.77 7.22 -13.13
CA ASN A 154 -3.01 6.82 -12.48
C ASN A 154 -4.20 7.63 -12.96
N THR A 155 -5.40 7.05 -12.86
CA THR A 155 -6.67 7.74 -13.11
C THR A 155 -7.20 8.36 -11.82
N PHE A 156 -7.48 9.65 -11.85
CA PHE A 156 -8.05 10.39 -10.73
C PHE A 156 -9.46 10.83 -11.13
N ARG A 157 -10.39 10.74 -10.17
CA ARG A 157 -11.79 11.15 -10.39
C ARG A 157 -12.09 12.33 -9.49
N MET A 158 -12.69 13.35 -10.07
CA MET A 158 -13.17 14.53 -9.37
C MET A 158 -14.68 14.65 -9.55
N HIS A 159 -15.44 14.55 -8.47
CA HIS A 159 -16.88 14.78 -8.48
C HIS A 159 -17.24 16.05 -7.70
N PRO A 160 -18.27 16.81 -8.12
CA PRO A 160 -18.67 18.02 -7.41
C PRO A 160 -19.21 17.67 -6.03
N LEU A 161 -18.78 18.41 -5.01
CA LEU A 161 -19.31 18.26 -3.66
C LEU A 161 -20.75 18.78 -3.63
N SER A 162 -21.66 18.01 -3.00
CA SER A 162 -23.06 18.38 -2.90
C SER A 162 -23.23 19.74 -2.21
N LYS A 163 -24.20 20.55 -2.70
CA LYS A 163 -24.54 21.85 -2.10
C LYS A 163 -24.96 21.76 -0.63
N ASN A 164 -25.45 20.59 -0.21
CA ASN A 164 -25.90 20.32 1.15
C ASN A 164 -24.80 19.76 2.06
N GLN A 165 -23.56 19.61 1.56
CA GLN A 165 -22.42 19.10 2.31
C GLN A 165 -21.34 20.19 2.44
N SER A 166 -20.77 20.32 3.64
CA SER A 166 -19.59 21.16 3.89
C SER A 166 -18.32 20.31 3.87
N TRP A 167 -17.17 20.97 3.70
CA TRP A 167 -15.87 20.32 3.82
C TRP A 167 -15.64 19.74 5.22
N GLU A 168 -16.01 20.49 6.25
CA GLU A 168 -15.89 20.04 7.64
C GLU A 168 -16.70 18.77 7.88
N GLN A 169 -17.96 18.74 7.43
CA GLN A 169 -18.80 17.56 7.57
C GLN A 169 -18.22 16.37 6.79
N THR A 170 -17.79 16.58 5.55
CA THR A 170 -17.18 15.52 4.71
C THR A 170 -15.96 14.91 5.38
N LEU A 171 -15.03 15.73 5.90
CA LEU A 171 -13.83 15.26 6.58
C LEU A 171 -14.14 14.58 7.93
N ASN A 172 -15.18 15.02 8.64
CA ASN A 172 -15.61 14.40 9.89
C ASN A 172 -16.28 13.04 9.63
N ASP A 173 -17.09 12.92 8.58
CA ASP A 173 -17.73 11.67 8.17
C ASP A 173 -16.67 10.66 7.73
N LEU A 174 -15.65 11.08 6.96
CA LEU A 174 -14.48 10.25 6.63
C LEU A 174 -13.73 9.77 7.88
N LYS A 175 -13.43 10.65 8.83
CA LYS A 175 -12.78 10.24 10.10
C LYS A 175 -13.64 9.25 10.89
N SER A 176 -14.96 9.45 10.90
CA SER A 176 -15.90 8.55 11.55
C SER A 176 -15.86 7.18 10.89
N ILE A 177 -15.92 7.11 9.56
CA ILE A 177 -15.93 5.84 8.84
C ILE A 177 -14.62 5.07 9.00
N ILE A 178 -13.48 5.77 8.92
CA ILE A 178 -12.15 5.17 9.10
C ILE A 178 -12.07 4.52 10.47
N ARG A 179 -12.50 5.24 11.52
CA ARG A 179 -12.52 4.70 12.88
C ARG A 179 -13.47 3.50 13.02
N THR A 180 -14.63 3.54 12.37
CA THR A 180 -15.64 2.48 12.46
C THR A 180 -15.20 1.19 11.77
N ILE A 181 -14.51 1.30 10.62
CA ILE A 181 -14.12 0.15 9.81
C ILE A 181 -12.66 -0.28 9.99
N THR A 182 -11.91 0.42 10.85
CA THR A 182 -10.62 -0.06 11.37
C THR A 182 -10.91 -1.17 12.38
N PRO A 183 -10.49 -2.42 12.13
CA PRO A 183 -10.72 -3.50 13.07
C PRO A 183 -9.97 -3.22 14.38
N PRO A 184 -10.54 -3.64 15.53
CA PRO A 184 -9.81 -3.67 16.79
C PRO A 184 -8.53 -4.51 16.67
N ASP A 185 -7.61 -4.32 17.61
CA ASP A 185 -6.46 -5.21 17.75
C ASP A 185 -6.92 -6.67 17.78
N TYR A 186 -6.14 -7.54 17.12
CA TYR A 186 -6.41 -8.97 16.95
C TYR A 186 -7.61 -9.34 16.07
N TYR A 187 -8.24 -8.38 15.39
CA TYR A 187 -9.22 -8.64 14.35
C TYR A 187 -8.64 -8.28 12.99
N GLY A 188 -8.98 -9.08 12.00
CA GLY A 188 -8.61 -8.88 10.62
C GLY A 188 -9.86 -8.70 9.78
N TYR A 189 -9.65 -8.59 8.47
CA TYR A 189 -10.73 -8.51 7.51
C TYR A 189 -11.00 -9.90 6.93
N GLY A 190 -12.28 -10.22 6.72
CA GLY A 190 -12.74 -11.33 5.90
C GLY A 190 -13.51 -10.80 4.69
N LEU A 191 -13.60 -11.56 3.61
CA LEU A 191 -14.49 -11.26 2.49
C LEU A 191 -15.40 -12.45 2.22
N THR A 192 -16.68 -12.21 2.10
CA THR A 192 -17.64 -13.19 1.60
C THR A 192 -18.22 -12.68 0.29
N VAL A 193 -18.28 -13.54 -0.72
CA VAL A 193 -18.96 -13.26 -1.98
C VAL A 193 -19.96 -14.39 -2.22
N GLU A 194 -21.23 -14.01 -2.28
CA GLU A 194 -22.40 -14.91 -2.22
C GLU A 194 -22.40 -15.75 -0.94
N ASN A 195 -21.89 -16.98 -1.01
CA ASN A 195 -21.73 -17.89 0.13
C ASN A 195 -20.31 -18.49 0.18
N THR A 196 -19.36 -17.87 -0.52
CA THR A 196 -17.97 -18.31 -0.58
C THR A 196 -17.12 -17.38 0.27
N GLU A 197 -16.40 -17.94 1.22
CA GLU A 197 -15.37 -17.22 1.96
C GLU A 197 -14.13 -17.03 1.08
N ILE A 198 -13.66 -15.80 1.05
CA ILE A 198 -12.50 -15.34 0.29
C ILE A 198 -11.49 -14.80 1.28
N PHE A 199 -10.24 -15.20 1.12
CA PHE A 199 -9.19 -14.72 1.98
C PHE A 199 -8.83 -13.29 1.59
N LEU A 200 -8.93 -12.38 2.55
CA LEU A 200 -8.62 -10.98 2.36
C LEU A 200 -7.66 -10.54 3.46
N THR A 201 -6.62 -9.80 3.08
CA THR A 201 -5.64 -9.24 4.00
C THR A 201 -5.41 -7.79 3.64
N GLN A 202 -5.49 -6.90 4.63
CA GLN A 202 -5.12 -5.51 4.45
C GLN A 202 -3.60 -5.38 4.46
N THR A 203 -3.04 -4.68 3.48
CA THR A 203 -1.60 -4.54 3.25
C THR A 203 -1.22 -3.10 2.96
N GLY A 204 0.07 -2.82 2.91
CA GLY A 204 0.61 -1.52 2.64
C GLY A 204 0.65 -0.62 3.87
N ARG A 205 1.11 0.61 3.63
CA ARG A 205 1.29 1.64 4.64
C ARG A 205 0.30 2.77 4.43
N ALA A 206 -0.36 3.19 5.50
CA ALA A 206 -1.14 4.41 5.48
C ALA A 206 -0.26 5.65 5.58
N LEU A 207 -0.70 6.73 4.94
CA LEU A 207 -0.05 8.04 4.99
C LEU A 207 -0.66 8.96 6.06
N THR A 208 -1.65 8.46 6.81
CA THR A 208 -2.28 9.12 7.96
C THR A 208 -1.95 8.36 9.26
N THR A 209 -2.60 8.73 10.37
CA THR A 209 -2.40 8.08 11.67
C THR A 209 -3.10 6.72 11.80
N GLU A 210 -3.77 6.24 10.77
CA GLU A 210 -4.43 4.93 10.78
C GLU A 210 -3.38 3.79 10.81
N PRO A 211 -3.70 2.64 11.44
CA PRO A 211 -2.70 1.63 11.73
C PRO A 211 -2.26 0.81 10.50
N ASN A 212 -3.12 0.70 9.48
CA ASN A 212 -2.95 -0.22 8.36
C ASN A 212 -3.14 0.51 7.02
N GLY A 213 -2.47 0.03 5.97
CA GLY A 213 -2.57 0.61 4.62
C GLY A 213 -3.93 0.48 3.94
N ARG A 214 -4.08 1.22 2.85
CA ARG A 214 -5.32 1.30 2.05
C ARG A 214 -5.27 0.38 0.82
N ASN A 215 -4.80 -0.86 1.01
CA ASN A 215 -4.77 -1.89 -0.02
C ASN A 215 -5.27 -3.22 0.55
N PHE A 216 -6.04 -3.96 -0.24
CA PHE A 216 -6.38 -5.35 0.08
C PHE A 216 -5.63 -6.30 -0.86
N GLU A 217 -4.98 -7.30 -0.28
CA GLU A 217 -4.59 -8.52 -1.00
C GLU A 217 -5.74 -9.52 -0.85
N ILE A 218 -6.33 -9.93 -1.98
CA ILE A 218 -7.49 -10.83 -2.02
C ILE A 218 -7.07 -12.11 -2.73
N ASP A 219 -7.08 -13.22 -2.01
CA ASP A 219 -6.79 -14.54 -2.55
C ASP A 219 -8.07 -15.34 -2.71
N TYR A 220 -8.28 -15.88 -3.91
CA TYR A 220 -9.43 -16.73 -4.20
C TYR A 220 -9.03 -17.91 -5.10
N ILE A 221 -9.85 -18.95 -5.08
CA ILE A 221 -9.65 -20.15 -5.88
C ILE A 221 -10.55 -20.06 -7.10
N GLU A 222 -9.96 -20.17 -8.29
CA GLU A 222 -10.68 -20.30 -9.55
C GLU A 222 -10.33 -21.64 -10.20
N GLY A 223 -11.25 -22.61 -10.07
CA GLY A 223 -11.00 -23.98 -10.50
C GLY A 223 -9.91 -24.66 -9.68
N LYS A 224 -8.72 -24.83 -10.27
CA LYS A 224 -7.54 -25.41 -9.59
C LYS A 224 -6.48 -24.38 -9.25
N ASP A 225 -6.64 -23.16 -9.75
CA ASP A 225 -5.66 -22.09 -9.59
C ASP A 225 -6.01 -21.24 -8.38
N THR A 226 -4.98 -20.77 -7.68
CA THR A 226 -5.11 -19.71 -6.67
C THR A 226 -4.70 -18.41 -7.31
N LEU A 227 -5.59 -17.44 -7.30
CA LEU A 227 -5.38 -16.11 -7.85
C LEU A 227 -5.31 -15.08 -6.73
N THR A 228 -4.47 -14.06 -6.92
CA THR A 228 -4.27 -12.96 -5.99
C THR A 228 -4.57 -11.64 -6.69
N ILE A 229 -5.44 -10.82 -6.10
CA ILE A 229 -5.75 -9.47 -6.57
C ILE A 229 -5.25 -8.47 -5.54
N ASN A 230 -4.49 -7.47 -6.00
CA ASN A 230 -4.23 -6.26 -5.22
C ASN A 230 -5.32 -5.25 -5.54
N ALA A 231 -6.05 -4.83 -4.51
CA ALA A 231 -7.18 -3.92 -4.59
C ALA A 231 -6.94 -2.70 -3.68
N PRO A 232 -6.24 -1.67 -4.20
CA PRO A 232 -6.17 -0.38 -3.53
C PRO A 232 -7.56 0.21 -3.36
N PHE A 233 -7.82 0.90 -2.26
CA PHE A 233 -9.12 1.50 -2.00
C PHE A 233 -9.00 2.91 -1.44
N ILE A 234 -10.10 3.65 -1.50
CA ILE A 234 -10.30 4.94 -0.84
C ILE A 234 -11.47 4.83 0.13
N TYR A 235 -11.41 5.50 1.27
CA TYR A 235 -12.57 5.65 2.14
C TYR A 235 -13.57 6.63 1.52
N THR A 236 -14.86 6.28 1.59
CA THR A 236 -15.96 7.20 1.28
C THR A 236 -16.60 7.66 2.58
N THR A 237 -17.50 8.63 2.56
CA THR A 237 -18.21 9.06 3.79
C THR A 237 -19.14 7.97 4.38
N SER A 238 -19.35 6.87 3.66
CA SER A 238 -20.22 5.74 4.06
C SER A 238 -19.52 4.39 4.12
N GLY A 239 -18.32 4.24 3.56
CA GLY A 239 -17.58 2.98 3.56
C GLY A 239 -16.28 3.08 2.78
N ILE A 240 -16.11 2.26 1.75
CA ILE A 240 -14.94 2.25 0.87
C ILE A 240 -15.32 2.08 -0.60
N LYS A 241 -14.40 2.47 -1.47
CA LYS A 241 -14.45 2.24 -2.91
C LYS A 241 -13.11 1.67 -3.37
N LEU A 242 -13.13 0.54 -4.07
CA LEU A 242 -11.92 0.00 -4.71
C LEU A 242 -11.54 0.88 -5.92
N TYR A 243 -10.24 1.11 -6.10
CA TYR A 243 -9.68 1.94 -7.17
C TYR A 243 -10.16 1.48 -8.56
N GLN A 244 -10.20 0.16 -8.75
CA GLN A 244 -10.77 -0.51 -9.90
C GLN A 244 -11.77 -1.59 -9.44
N PRO A 245 -12.84 -1.84 -10.21
CA PRO A 245 -13.73 -2.97 -9.94
C PRO A 245 -12.96 -4.29 -10.06
N ILE A 246 -13.20 -5.21 -9.13
CA ILE A 246 -12.64 -6.56 -9.14
C ILE A 246 -13.69 -7.58 -9.57
N GLN A 247 -13.25 -8.72 -10.09
CA GLN A 247 -14.13 -9.82 -10.53
C GLN A 247 -13.88 -11.05 -9.66
N ILE A 248 -14.89 -11.50 -8.92
CA ILE A 248 -14.81 -12.72 -8.11
C ILE A 248 -16.09 -13.53 -8.33
N GLY A 249 -15.96 -14.79 -8.75
CA GLY A 249 -17.12 -15.66 -8.99
C GLY A 249 -18.09 -15.11 -10.05
N GLY A 250 -17.59 -14.35 -11.04
CA GLY A 250 -18.42 -13.70 -12.06
C GLY A 250 -19.22 -12.49 -11.56
N LYS A 251 -18.94 -11.99 -10.35
CA LYS A 251 -19.51 -10.77 -9.79
C LYS A 251 -18.50 -9.63 -9.84
N THR A 252 -18.97 -8.45 -10.23
CA THR A 252 -18.21 -7.20 -10.18
C THR A 252 -18.37 -6.57 -8.81
N LEU A 253 -17.27 -6.28 -8.12
CA LEU A 253 -17.30 -5.60 -6.82
C LEU A 253 -16.42 -4.35 -6.85
N GLN A 254 -16.92 -3.23 -6.36
CA GLN A 254 -16.17 -1.99 -6.26
C GLN A 254 -16.58 -1.17 -5.04
N TYR A 255 -17.88 -1.05 -4.77
CA TYR A 255 -18.42 -0.17 -3.73
C TYR A 255 -18.87 -1.00 -2.52
N PHE A 256 -18.47 -0.58 -1.33
CA PHE A 256 -18.89 -1.20 -0.08
C PHE A 256 -19.27 -0.13 0.93
N ASP A 257 -20.50 -0.19 1.44
CA ASP A 257 -21.03 0.74 2.43
C ASP A 257 -21.16 0.06 3.80
N TRP A 258 -20.92 0.83 4.86
CA TRP A 258 -21.05 0.36 6.22
C TRP A 258 -22.51 0.08 6.59
N SER A 259 -22.78 -1.12 7.08
CA SER A 259 -24.07 -1.49 7.65
C SER A 259 -24.00 -1.47 9.17
N GLU A 260 -24.70 -0.53 9.79
CA GLU A 260 -24.85 -0.48 11.25
C GLU A 260 -25.58 -1.72 11.82
N ILE A 261 -26.46 -2.33 11.02
CA ILE A 261 -27.24 -3.51 11.42
C ILE A 261 -26.34 -4.75 11.46
N GLU A 262 -25.56 -4.95 10.40
CA GLU A 262 -24.72 -6.14 10.24
C GLU A 262 -23.32 -5.96 10.84
N ARG A 263 -22.92 -4.73 11.15
CA ARG A 263 -21.59 -4.33 11.62
C ARG A 263 -20.47 -4.82 10.69
N THR A 264 -20.70 -4.67 9.39
CA THR A 264 -19.83 -5.10 8.29
C THR A 264 -19.92 -4.08 7.14
N LEU A 265 -18.94 -4.08 6.25
CA LEU A 265 -19.02 -3.38 4.96
C LEU A 265 -19.78 -4.26 3.97
N VAL A 266 -20.93 -3.80 3.46
CA VAL A 266 -21.78 -4.53 2.52
C VAL A 266 -21.58 -3.96 1.13
N CYS A 267 -21.39 -4.82 0.13
CA CYS A 267 -21.27 -4.39 -1.26
C CYS A 267 -22.57 -3.70 -1.72
N SER A 268 -22.45 -2.50 -2.29
CA SER A 268 -23.57 -1.72 -2.80
C SER A 268 -23.72 -1.76 -4.32
N ASP A 269 -22.90 -2.57 -5.00
CA ASP A 269 -23.07 -2.88 -6.42
C ASP A 269 -24.30 -3.77 -6.67
N ASN A 270 -24.97 -3.56 -7.81
CA ASN A 270 -26.23 -4.24 -8.13
C ASN A 270 -26.08 -5.77 -8.22
N ASP A 271 -27.03 -6.50 -7.64
CA ASP A 271 -27.15 -7.96 -7.71
C ASP A 271 -25.91 -8.75 -7.19
N VAL A 272 -25.19 -8.19 -6.22
CA VAL A 272 -24.05 -8.83 -5.55
C VAL A 272 -24.32 -8.97 -4.06
N ASN A 273 -24.27 -10.19 -3.53
CA ASN A 273 -24.32 -10.41 -2.08
C ASN A 273 -22.89 -10.58 -1.55
N ALA A 274 -22.20 -9.48 -1.22
CA ALA A 274 -20.83 -9.55 -0.70
C ALA A 274 -20.62 -8.67 0.52
N ARG A 275 -19.75 -9.13 1.44
CA ARG A 275 -19.45 -8.43 2.70
C ARG A 275 -17.99 -8.52 3.07
N ILE A 276 -17.44 -7.41 3.55
CA ILE A 276 -16.15 -7.39 4.24
C ILE A 276 -16.41 -7.38 5.75
N THR A 277 -16.08 -8.51 6.40
CA THR A 277 -16.31 -8.80 7.82
C THR A 277 -15.08 -8.45 8.66
N PHE A 278 -15.29 -8.31 9.98
CA PHE A 278 -14.21 -8.14 10.95
C PHE A 278 -14.14 -9.36 11.86
N ASP A 279 -13.21 -10.26 11.54
CA ASP A 279 -13.12 -11.57 12.17
C ASP A 279 -11.88 -11.65 13.06
N PRO A 280 -11.93 -12.41 14.18
CA PRO A 280 -10.74 -12.67 14.98
C PRO A 280 -9.60 -13.20 14.10
N MET A 281 -8.43 -12.56 14.16
CA MET A 281 -7.26 -13.02 13.41
C MET A 281 -6.88 -14.42 13.86
N PRO A 282 -6.64 -15.36 12.93
CA PRO A 282 -6.04 -16.63 13.26
C PRO A 282 -4.65 -16.45 13.88
N LEU A 283 -4.20 -17.47 14.59
CA LEU A 283 -2.99 -17.41 15.41
C LEU A 283 -1.75 -17.04 14.59
N ASN A 284 -1.63 -17.59 13.37
CA ASN A 284 -0.52 -17.28 12.47
C ASN A 284 -0.47 -15.80 12.08
N LYS A 285 -1.59 -15.22 11.62
CA LYS A 285 -1.68 -13.79 11.28
C LYS A 285 -1.42 -12.92 12.50
N ARG A 286 -1.96 -13.31 13.66
CA ARG A 286 -1.73 -12.58 14.91
C ARG A 286 -0.23 -12.48 15.18
N PHE A 287 0.46 -13.61 15.27
CA PHE A 287 1.91 -13.61 15.49
C PHE A 287 2.69 -12.79 14.45
N CYS A 288 2.32 -12.90 13.16
CA CYS A 288 3.05 -12.24 12.09
C CYS A 288 2.93 -10.71 12.09
N TYR A 289 1.78 -10.16 12.49
CA TYR A 289 1.43 -8.76 12.20
C TYR A 289 1.10 -7.89 13.42
N THR A 290 1.06 -8.44 14.63
CA THR A 290 0.81 -7.65 15.84
C THR A 290 2.10 -7.18 16.50
N LYS A 291 2.01 -6.09 17.28
CA LYS A 291 3.17 -5.35 17.80
C LYS A 291 3.79 -5.94 19.07
N GLU A 292 3.33 -7.10 19.52
CA GLU A 292 3.89 -7.76 20.69
C GLU A 292 5.33 -8.19 20.47
N GLU A 293 6.11 -8.13 21.54
CA GLU A 293 7.45 -8.68 21.61
C GLU A 293 7.37 -10.12 22.11
N TRP A 294 7.86 -11.06 21.29
CA TRP A 294 7.82 -12.48 21.56
C TRP A 294 9.22 -13.00 21.91
N TYR A 295 9.44 -13.31 23.18
CA TYR A 295 10.75 -13.64 23.75
C TYR A 295 11.07 -15.13 23.63
N PHE A 296 12.30 -15.45 23.24
CA PHE A 296 12.81 -16.82 23.22
C PHE A 296 13.09 -17.33 24.63
N HIS A 297 12.83 -18.61 24.86
CA HIS A 297 13.17 -19.30 26.10
C HIS A 297 14.16 -20.46 25.81
N THR A 298 15.45 -20.31 26.09
CA THR A 298 16.47 -21.37 25.85
C THR A 298 16.19 -22.66 26.62
N GLY A 299 15.54 -22.56 27.77
CA GLY A 299 15.04 -23.72 28.52
C GLY A 299 13.97 -24.55 27.78
N ILE A 300 13.22 -23.95 26.84
CA ILE A 300 12.03 -24.54 26.19
C ILE A 300 12.20 -24.49 24.66
N MET A 301 13.20 -25.22 24.20
CA MET A 301 13.45 -25.50 22.79
C MET A 301 14.12 -26.87 22.64
N SER A 302 14.05 -27.40 21.42
CA SER A 302 14.72 -28.62 21.00
C SER A 302 16.24 -28.58 21.28
N SER A 303 16.82 -29.74 21.62
CA SER A 303 18.25 -29.84 21.93
C SER A 303 19.15 -29.34 20.80
N PRO A 304 18.92 -29.68 19.50
CA PRO A 304 19.75 -29.17 18.42
C PRO A 304 19.70 -27.64 18.30
N PHE A 305 18.53 -27.03 18.53
CA PHE A 305 18.41 -25.57 18.44
C PHE A 305 19.09 -24.87 19.62
N ARG A 306 18.95 -25.44 20.82
CA ARG A 306 19.64 -24.95 22.02
C ARG A 306 21.15 -24.97 21.88
N GLU A 307 21.70 -26.00 21.24
CA GLU A 307 23.12 -26.11 21.00
C GLU A 307 23.65 -24.95 20.14
N LYS A 308 22.90 -24.50 19.14
CA LYS A 308 23.29 -23.34 18.31
C LYS A 308 23.28 -22.02 19.08
N TRP A 309 22.31 -21.82 19.96
CA TRP A 309 22.34 -20.67 20.89
C TRP A 309 23.55 -20.70 21.81
N LYS A 310 23.92 -21.88 22.33
CA LYS A 310 25.09 -22.05 23.19
C LYS A 310 26.40 -21.77 22.43
N GLU A 311 26.57 -22.37 21.26
CA GLU A 311 27.74 -22.15 20.39
C GLU A 311 27.91 -20.66 20.05
N ALA A 312 26.83 -19.97 19.69
CA ALA A 312 26.85 -18.53 19.42
C ALA A 312 27.25 -17.73 20.68
N GLY A 313 26.74 -18.08 21.85
CA GLY A 313 27.13 -17.45 23.12
C GLY A 313 28.63 -17.57 23.41
N GLU A 314 29.22 -18.75 23.17
CA GLU A 314 30.66 -18.99 23.35
C GLU A 314 31.51 -18.17 22.35
N LEU A 315 31.06 -18.08 21.10
CA LEU A 315 31.72 -17.29 20.05
C LEU A 315 31.63 -15.78 20.32
N VAL A 316 30.47 -15.27 20.73
CA VAL A 316 30.30 -13.87 21.11
C VAL A 316 31.16 -13.53 22.33
N GLN A 317 31.23 -14.41 23.33
CA GLN A 317 32.05 -14.18 24.52
C GLN A 317 33.55 -14.19 24.23
N SER A 318 34.03 -15.12 23.41
CA SER A 318 35.45 -15.23 23.07
C SER A 318 35.91 -14.17 22.05
N GLY A 319 35.03 -13.79 21.11
CA GLY A 319 35.34 -12.83 20.05
C GLY A 319 35.10 -11.37 20.44
N GLN A 320 34.09 -11.09 21.27
CA GLN A 320 33.64 -9.72 21.57
C GLN A 320 33.67 -9.39 23.07
N GLY A 321 33.87 -10.38 23.94
CA GLY A 321 33.80 -10.17 25.40
C GLY A 321 32.38 -9.97 25.94
N LEU A 322 31.35 -10.19 25.12
CA LEU A 322 29.94 -9.98 25.44
C LEU A 322 29.22 -11.31 25.70
N ARG A 323 28.02 -11.25 26.28
CA ARG A 323 27.11 -12.40 26.41
C ARG A 323 25.73 -12.07 25.86
N ILE A 324 25.00 -13.10 25.41
CA ILE A 324 23.61 -12.97 25.00
C ILE A 324 22.76 -12.73 26.25
N TYR A 325 22.14 -11.57 26.32
CA TYR A 325 21.28 -11.18 27.44
C TYR A 325 19.81 -11.51 27.16
N GLN A 326 19.35 -11.28 25.94
CA GLN A 326 17.96 -11.45 25.56
C GLN A 326 17.81 -11.67 24.06
N ALA A 327 16.77 -12.38 23.63
CA ALA A 327 16.41 -12.51 22.23
C ALA A 327 14.88 -12.53 22.08
N TYR A 328 14.35 -11.74 21.15
CA TYR A 328 12.90 -11.64 20.91
C TYR A 328 12.58 -11.19 19.49
N LEU A 329 11.38 -11.52 19.02
CA LEU A 329 10.83 -11.03 17.76
C LEU A 329 9.92 -9.83 18.02
N SER A 330 10.04 -8.78 17.21
CA SER A 330 9.15 -7.61 17.24
C SER A 330 8.74 -7.17 15.84
N TYR A 331 7.46 -6.80 15.67
CA TYR A 331 6.93 -6.36 14.37
C TYR A 331 7.34 -4.92 14.06
N ASN A 332 7.90 -4.70 12.88
CA ASN A 332 8.16 -3.38 12.32
C ASN A 332 7.17 -3.11 11.18
N ALA A 333 6.24 -2.18 11.42
CA ALA A 333 5.19 -1.83 10.47
C ALA A 333 5.72 -1.10 9.21
N GLU A 334 6.87 -0.44 9.27
CA GLU A 334 7.47 0.22 8.09
C GLU A 334 8.10 -0.78 7.13
N LEU A 335 8.64 -1.86 7.67
CA LEU A 335 9.28 -2.93 6.90
C LEU A 335 8.33 -4.10 6.59
N GLU A 336 7.11 -4.07 7.14
CA GLU A 336 6.11 -5.15 7.10
C GLU A 336 6.72 -6.51 7.44
N ALA A 337 7.56 -6.54 8.48
CA ALA A 337 8.40 -7.68 8.83
C ALA A 337 8.67 -7.74 10.33
N GLN A 338 9.09 -8.92 10.79
CA GLN A 338 9.58 -9.12 12.15
C GLN A 338 11.07 -8.77 12.21
N ILE A 339 11.53 -8.30 13.35
CA ILE A 339 12.95 -8.12 13.67
C ILE A 339 13.30 -9.13 14.74
N LEU A 340 14.30 -9.97 14.50
CA LEU A 340 14.97 -10.71 15.56
C LEU A 340 15.93 -9.74 16.25
N ASN A 341 15.56 -9.34 17.46
CA ASN A 341 16.35 -8.51 18.34
C ASN A 341 17.18 -9.45 19.22
N VAL A 342 18.50 -9.38 19.11
CA VAL A 342 19.41 -10.06 20.03
C VAL A 342 20.15 -9.00 20.83
N VAL A 343 19.92 -8.97 22.14
CA VAL A 343 20.55 -8.02 23.05
C VAL A 343 21.77 -8.68 23.66
N LEU A 344 22.94 -8.05 23.46
CA LEU A 344 24.21 -8.46 24.05
C LEU A 344 24.56 -7.54 25.22
N THR A 345 25.41 -8.01 26.14
CA THR A 345 25.87 -7.20 27.28
C THR A 345 27.29 -7.54 27.71
N ASP A 346 28.02 -6.55 28.22
CA ASP A 346 29.29 -6.68 28.94
C ASP A 346 29.08 -6.75 30.48
N GLY A 347 27.82 -6.68 30.94
CA GLY A 347 27.44 -6.56 32.34
C GLY A 347 27.12 -5.14 32.81
N TYR A 348 27.42 -4.12 32.01
CA TYR A 348 27.16 -2.70 32.29
C TYR A 348 26.28 -2.04 31.23
N ASN A 349 26.50 -2.36 29.96
CA ASN A 349 25.83 -1.80 28.79
C ASN A 349 25.03 -2.89 28.06
N LEU A 350 24.03 -2.44 27.28
CA LEU A 350 23.26 -3.29 26.38
C LEU A 350 23.54 -2.87 24.93
N TYR A 351 23.68 -3.87 24.06
CA TYR A 351 23.95 -3.69 22.64
C TYR A 351 22.90 -4.46 21.86
N GLU A 352 22.00 -3.75 21.17
CA GLU A 352 20.97 -4.36 20.35
C GLU A 352 21.53 -4.74 18.98
N CYS A 353 21.25 -5.97 18.57
CA CYS A 353 21.56 -6.51 17.26
C CYS A 353 20.24 -6.78 16.53
N LEU A 354 20.04 -6.19 15.36
CA LEU A 354 18.78 -6.23 14.62
C LEU A 354 18.95 -7.04 13.34
N LEU A 355 18.16 -8.11 13.22
CA LEU A 355 18.17 -8.99 12.05
C LEU A 355 16.75 -9.08 11.48
N LEU A 356 16.57 -8.72 10.21
CA LEU A 356 15.25 -8.64 9.60
C LEU A 356 14.76 -10.02 9.15
N ILE A 357 13.56 -10.39 9.59
CA ILE A 357 12.91 -11.68 9.41
C ILE A 357 11.52 -11.50 8.78
N TYR A 358 11.25 -12.20 7.67
CA TYR A 358 9.91 -12.35 7.16
C TYR A 358 9.20 -13.51 7.87
N CYS A 359 8.10 -13.20 8.55
CA CYS A 359 7.16 -14.20 9.06
C CYS A 359 5.87 -14.08 8.25
N ARG A 360 5.56 -15.09 7.42
CA ARG A 360 4.40 -15.06 6.52
C ARG A 360 3.42 -16.17 6.87
N PRO A 361 2.14 -15.88 7.14
CA PRO A 361 1.10 -16.90 7.30
C PRO A 361 1.02 -17.76 6.03
N VAL A 362 0.91 -19.08 6.20
CA VAL A 362 0.58 -19.96 5.08
C VAL A 362 -0.89 -19.74 4.72
N LYS A 363 -1.16 -19.36 3.47
CA LYS A 363 -2.52 -19.08 2.97
C LYS A 363 -3.45 -20.26 3.26
N TRP A 364 -4.69 -19.97 3.63
CA TRP A 364 -5.73 -20.97 3.94
C TRP A 364 -5.44 -21.87 5.14
N THR A 365 -4.59 -21.42 6.06
CA THR A 365 -4.34 -22.08 7.35
C THR A 365 -4.46 -21.06 8.47
N ASP A 366 -4.79 -21.53 9.68
CA ASP A 366 -4.88 -20.67 10.87
C ASP A 366 -3.65 -20.77 11.77
N ASP A 367 -2.85 -21.81 11.56
CA ASP A 367 -1.80 -22.26 12.48
C ASP A 367 -0.47 -22.55 11.77
N GLN A 368 -0.34 -22.27 10.47
CA GLN A 368 0.93 -22.43 9.77
C GLN A 368 1.49 -21.10 9.30
N LEU A 369 2.81 -20.97 9.40
CA LEU A 369 3.57 -19.83 8.90
C LEU A 369 4.95 -20.25 8.41
N GLU A 370 5.58 -19.40 7.64
CA GLU A 370 6.95 -19.52 7.16
C GLU A 370 7.80 -18.40 7.75
N ILE A 371 9.00 -18.76 8.23
CA ILE A 371 10.01 -17.83 8.74
C ILE A 371 11.18 -17.82 7.76
N GLU A 372 11.60 -16.64 7.33
CA GLU A 372 12.69 -16.44 6.37
C GLU A 372 13.57 -15.25 6.80
N PHE A 373 14.85 -15.50 7.05
CA PHE A 373 15.85 -14.45 7.21
C PHE A 373 16.15 -13.76 5.89
N THR A 374 16.05 -12.43 5.88
CA THR A 374 16.16 -11.63 4.65
C THR A 374 17.59 -11.38 4.19
N GLY A 375 18.59 -11.70 5.02
CA GLY A 375 19.98 -11.28 4.80
C GLY A 375 20.27 -9.85 5.27
N LYS A 376 19.28 -9.07 5.68
CA LYS A 376 19.45 -7.69 6.14
C LYS A 376 19.65 -7.63 7.66
N VAL A 377 20.69 -6.91 8.07
CA VAL A 377 21.10 -6.71 9.47
C VAL A 377 21.59 -5.28 9.66
N ASP A 378 21.55 -4.77 10.89
CA ASP A 378 22.30 -3.55 11.26
C ASP A 378 23.78 -3.88 11.57
N ASP A 379 24.58 -2.87 11.92
CA ASP A 379 26.02 -3.06 12.15
C ASP A 379 26.31 -4.04 13.30
N ASN A 380 25.56 -3.94 14.40
CA ASN A 380 25.67 -4.87 15.54
C ASN A 380 25.14 -6.26 15.16
N GLY A 381 24.02 -6.32 14.44
CA GLY A 381 23.45 -7.52 13.85
C GLY A 381 24.43 -8.28 12.98
N ASN A 382 25.23 -7.57 12.18
CA ASN A 382 26.29 -8.17 11.37
C ASN A 382 27.39 -8.79 12.24
N ALA A 383 27.81 -8.12 13.32
CA ALA A 383 28.79 -8.68 14.25
C ALA A 383 28.27 -9.96 14.93
N PHE A 384 27.01 -9.96 15.38
CA PHE A 384 26.36 -11.15 15.95
C PHE A 384 26.19 -12.28 14.92
N TYR A 385 25.73 -11.97 13.70
CA TYR A 385 25.55 -12.93 12.61
C TYR A 385 26.84 -13.72 12.35
N ASN A 386 27.96 -13.00 12.22
CA ASN A 386 29.29 -13.58 12.00
C ASN A 386 29.88 -14.29 13.23
N SER A 387 29.28 -14.10 14.42
CA SER A 387 29.70 -14.73 15.69
C SER A 387 28.78 -15.88 16.10
N GLY A 388 28.33 -16.69 15.14
CA GLY A 388 27.48 -17.86 15.37
C GLY A 388 25.98 -17.61 15.18
N GLY A 389 25.55 -16.37 15.02
CA GLY A 389 24.16 -16.02 14.73
C GLY A 389 23.63 -16.63 13.43
N GLU A 390 24.49 -16.83 12.43
CA GLU A 390 24.12 -17.51 11.18
C GLU A 390 23.50 -18.90 11.42
N ALA A 391 24.10 -19.72 12.29
CA ALA A 391 23.61 -21.08 12.55
C ALA A 391 22.22 -21.08 13.21
N ILE A 392 21.94 -20.09 14.06
CA ILE A 392 20.62 -19.89 14.67
C ILE A 392 19.58 -19.57 13.59
N LEU A 393 19.89 -18.64 12.68
CA LEU A 393 18.99 -18.24 11.60
C LEU A 393 18.75 -19.38 10.59
N GLN A 394 19.80 -20.14 10.26
CA GLN A 394 19.65 -21.34 9.43
C GLN A 394 18.71 -22.37 10.06
N MET A 395 18.72 -22.51 11.39
CA MET A 395 17.76 -23.37 12.09
C MET A 395 16.35 -22.79 12.11
N LEU A 396 16.22 -21.48 12.32
CA LEU A 396 14.95 -20.75 12.40
C LEU A 396 14.23 -20.65 11.05
N ASN A 397 14.94 -20.66 9.92
CA ASN A 397 14.34 -20.58 8.59
C ASN A 397 13.49 -21.82 8.27
N GLY A 398 12.27 -21.65 7.77
CA GLY A 398 11.42 -22.73 7.28
C GLY A 398 9.97 -22.59 7.71
N LYS A 399 9.19 -23.64 7.47
CA LYS A 399 7.76 -23.69 7.76
C LYS A 399 7.47 -24.29 9.12
N TYR A 400 6.51 -23.71 9.82
CA TYR A 400 6.12 -24.08 11.18
C TYR A 400 4.61 -24.26 11.29
N THR A 401 4.21 -25.27 12.06
CA THR A 401 2.90 -25.31 12.70
C THR A 401 3.02 -24.71 14.09
N ILE A 402 2.09 -23.85 14.47
CA ILE A 402 2.09 -23.14 15.74
C ILE A 402 0.84 -23.45 16.59
N THR A 403 1.02 -23.47 17.91
CA THR A 403 -0.08 -23.64 18.86
C THR A 403 0.12 -22.69 20.03
N CYS A 404 -0.96 -22.25 20.67
CA CYS A 404 -0.88 -21.36 21.82
C CYS A 404 -1.60 -21.91 23.05
N ASP A 405 -1.31 -21.33 24.21
CA ASP A 405 -1.96 -21.63 25.48
C ASP A 405 -3.42 -21.16 25.53
N ASN A 406 -3.74 -20.02 24.89
CA ASN A 406 -5.09 -19.48 24.82
C ASN A 406 -5.36 -18.83 23.44
N PRO A 407 -6.25 -19.39 22.60
CA PRO A 407 -6.53 -18.85 21.26
C PRO A 407 -7.05 -17.42 21.23
N SER A 408 -7.77 -16.98 22.26
CA SER A 408 -8.32 -15.62 22.32
C SER A 408 -7.27 -14.59 22.76
N LYS A 409 -6.32 -14.99 23.61
CA LYS A 409 -5.26 -14.13 24.15
C LYS A 409 -4.00 -14.95 24.44
N PRO A 410 -3.19 -15.26 23.42
CA PRO A 410 -2.02 -16.11 23.58
C PRO A 410 -0.97 -15.38 24.43
N ALA A 411 -0.48 -16.03 25.48
CA ALA A 411 0.69 -15.57 26.23
C ALA A 411 1.96 -16.35 25.82
N VAL A 412 1.76 -17.54 25.25
CA VAL A 412 2.81 -18.46 24.84
C VAL A 412 2.46 -19.08 23.49
N ILE A 413 3.44 -19.15 22.59
CA ILE A 413 3.29 -19.81 21.29
C ILE A 413 4.41 -20.84 21.13
N MET A 414 4.02 -22.07 20.84
CA MET A 414 4.91 -23.17 20.46
C MET A 414 5.06 -23.21 18.95
N PHE A 415 6.28 -23.33 18.47
CA PHE A 415 6.63 -23.47 17.06
C PHE A 415 7.21 -24.87 16.85
N LYS A 416 6.64 -25.63 15.92
CA LYS A 416 7.16 -26.92 15.48
C LYS A 416 7.42 -26.90 13.99
N SER A 417 8.67 -27.10 13.59
CA SER A 417 9.03 -27.09 12.17
C SER A 417 8.36 -28.28 11.46
N THR A 418 7.86 -28.01 10.26
CA THR A 418 7.30 -29.01 9.34
C THR A 418 8.36 -29.54 8.37
N ASP A 419 9.43 -28.78 8.15
CA ASP A 419 10.54 -29.15 7.27
C ASP A 419 11.66 -29.90 8.01
N LYS A 420 11.80 -29.66 9.34
CA LYS A 420 12.90 -30.18 10.17
C LYS A 420 12.34 -30.85 11.41
N GLN A 421 12.35 -32.19 11.44
CA GLN A 421 11.71 -32.98 12.49
C GLN A 421 12.18 -32.65 13.92
N ASP A 422 13.44 -32.24 14.08
CA ASP A 422 14.06 -31.98 15.38
C ASP A 422 14.12 -30.49 15.77
N VAL A 423 13.39 -29.61 15.06
CA VAL A 423 13.38 -28.17 15.36
C VAL A 423 12.03 -27.75 15.92
N TRP A 424 12.03 -27.38 17.20
CA TRP A 424 10.92 -26.72 17.87
C TRP A 424 11.43 -25.75 18.94
N PHE A 425 10.61 -24.73 19.24
CA PHE A 425 10.88 -23.73 20.26
C PHE A 425 9.59 -23.10 20.77
N GLN A 426 9.67 -22.42 21.92
CA GLN A 426 8.59 -21.63 22.49
C GLN A 426 8.96 -20.15 22.48
N LEU A 427 7.98 -19.31 22.19
CA LEU A 427 8.02 -17.88 22.44
C LEU A 427 6.99 -17.46 23.49
N SER A 428 7.29 -16.44 24.28
CA SER A 428 6.38 -15.90 25.30
C SER A 428 6.33 -14.38 25.31
N LEU A 429 5.21 -13.82 25.78
CA LEU A 429 5.12 -12.38 26.07
C LEU A 429 5.88 -11.98 27.35
N GLU A 430 6.15 -12.92 28.24
CA GLU A 430 6.99 -12.69 29.41
C GLU A 430 8.45 -12.51 28.99
N LYS A 431 9.08 -11.45 29.47
CA LYS A 431 10.49 -11.15 29.18
C LYS A 431 11.40 -12.22 29.80
N VAL A 432 12.20 -12.86 28.97
CA VAL A 432 13.23 -13.82 29.40
C VAL A 432 14.60 -13.16 29.33
N TYR A 433 15.42 -13.34 30.37
CA TYR A 433 16.75 -12.74 30.50
C TYR A 433 17.81 -13.81 30.73
N ASN A 434 19.04 -13.53 30.27
CA ASN A 434 20.21 -14.40 30.30
C ASN A 434 19.94 -15.74 29.58
N LEU A 435 19.73 -15.66 28.26
CA LEU A 435 19.49 -16.84 27.40
C LEU A 435 20.62 -17.88 27.48
#